data_AF-A0A556TL78-F1
#
_entry.id   AF-A0A556TL78-F1
#
_cell.length_a   1.000
_cell.length_b   1.000
_cell.length_c   1.000
_cell.angle_alpha   90.00
_cell.angle_beta   90.00
_cell.angle_gamma   90.00
#
_symmetry.space_group_name_H-M   'P 1'
#
loop_
_entity.id
_entity.type
_entity.pdbx_description
1 polymer ?
#
loop_
_entity_poly.entity_id
_entity_poly.type
_entity_poly.pdbx_seq_one_letter_code
_entity_poly.pdbx_strand_id
1 'polypeptide(L)'
;MSAQVFSARPRYGSLAEETITQPSYTGTSAGLATAGYRSAKYSLDEWFANSRAVLNRAAAENASAEQIQRVSKALRTETEARCALVQTDGTRYLGERLQDIHLHKSELERHIARLLEDTERLVTLKRRLEKALHATEIPFAIATDNLTCRERRSGPDLVQDRVEEELLKEVELIKSIQALLKRTLDQTVSQIRLNRNAQQVLELDWSDKHEAYSLDNEYGWMRFTQGNITLAEREEEASATLCMLCERVLQETAEDLQAQSDTVNEAFTHRCHELTHTKSQLELQLKQQQLCDTRDSLARLEENRLLLEKEIGCKTNSLFIDQEKCMKQRLLYPSMIALSGH
;
A
#
# COMPACT_ATOMS: atom_id res chain seq x y z
N MET A 1 5.69 20.42 41.84
CA MET A 1 5.77 21.20 40.58
C MET A 1 5.85 20.19 39.45
N SER A 2 4.69 19.82 38.89
CA SER A 2 4.57 18.75 37.91
C SER A 2 4.63 19.33 36.51
N ALA A 3 5.74 19.10 35.80
CA ALA A 3 5.90 19.53 34.42
C ALA A 3 5.16 18.56 33.49
N GLN A 4 4.01 19.01 32.99
CA GLN A 4 3.28 18.33 31.92
C GLN A 4 4.12 18.40 30.64
N VAL A 5 4.60 17.24 30.19
CA VAL A 5 5.24 17.08 28.88
C VAL A 5 4.14 17.22 27.82
N PHE A 6 4.08 18.40 27.19
CA PHE A 6 3.29 18.62 25.98
C PHE A 6 3.89 17.77 24.86
N SER A 7 3.34 16.57 24.65
CA SER A 7 3.56 15.83 23.41
C SER A 7 2.84 16.57 22.29
N ALA A 8 3.59 17.33 21.49
CA ALA A 8 3.10 17.88 20.25
C ALA A 8 2.85 16.70 19.29
N ARG A 9 1.59 16.20 19.27
CA ARG A 9 1.10 15.36 18.19
C ARG A 9 1.42 16.06 16.86
N PRO A 10 1.84 15.33 15.82
CA PRO A 10 1.88 15.90 14.48
C PRO A 10 0.48 16.44 14.18
N ARG A 11 0.35 17.75 14.00
CA ARG A 11 -0.83 18.32 13.36
C ARG A 11 -0.80 17.77 11.95
N TYR A 12 -1.52 16.67 11.74
CA TYR A 12 -2.06 16.39 10.42
C TYR A 12 -2.81 17.65 10.04
N GLY A 13 -2.22 18.40 9.10
CA GLY A 13 -2.84 19.58 8.54
C GLY A 13 -4.26 19.21 8.19
N SER A 14 -5.19 20.04 8.64
CA SER A 14 -6.58 20.01 8.21
C SER A 14 -6.57 19.87 6.71
N LEU A 15 -6.69 18.64 6.21
CA LEU A 15 -7.16 18.40 4.86
C LEU A 15 -8.49 19.12 4.89
N ALA A 16 -8.52 20.26 4.19
CA ALA A 16 -9.77 20.87 3.80
C ALA A 16 -10.65 19.69 3.40
N GLU A 17 -11.86 19.63 3.96
CA GLU A 17 -12.94 18.90 3.34
C GLU A 17 -13.08 19.52 1.95
N GLU A 18 -12.23 19.07 1.02
CA GLU A 18 -12.52 19.05 -0.39
C GLU A 18 -13.73 18.16 -0.43
N THR A 19 -14.84 18.85 -0.29
CA THR A 19 -16.17 18.40 -0.60
C THR A 19 -15.98 17.63 -1.88
N ILE A 20 -15.98 16.30 -1.76
CA ILE A 20 -16.10 15.40 -2.89
C ILE A 20 -17.40 15.87 -3.48
N THR A 21 -17.27 16.75 -4.46
CA THR A 21 -18.37 17.25 -5.24
C THR A 21 -18.71 16.00 -5.98
N GLN A 22 -19.64 15.22 -5.41
CA GLN A 22 -20.23 14.08 -6.07
C GLN A 22 -20.42 14.53 -7.50
N PRO A 23 -19.92 13.79 -8.52
CA PRO A 23 -20.18 14.15 -9.88
C PRO A 23 -21.70 14.28 -9.94
N SER A 24 -22.16 15.52 -9.99
CA SER A 24 -23.55 15.81 -10.13
C SER A 24 -23.80 15.18 -11.48
N TYR A 25 -24.51 14.05 -11.45
CA TYR A 25 -25.24 13.57 -12.59
C TYR A 25 -26.24 14.68 -12.89
N THR A 26 -25.73 15.74 -13.50
CA THR A 26 -26.47 16.69 -14.29
C THR A 26 -26.97 15.82 -15.41
N GLY A 27 -28.12 15.20 -15.14
CA GLY A 27 -28.98 14.59 -16.14
C GLY A 27 -29.03 15.60 -17.26
N THR A 28 -28.23 15.33 -18.28
CA THR A 28 -28.00 16.25 -19.37
C THR A 28 -29.31 16.24 -20.13
N SER A 29 -30.10 17.28 -19.84
CA SER A 29 -31.24 17.78 -20.57
C SER A 29 -32.04 16.70 -21.31
N ALA A 30 -33.05 16.13 -20.65
CA ALA A 30 -34.24 15.71 -21.38
C ALA A 30 -34.66 16.90 -22.26
N GLY A 31 -34.76 16.67 -23.57
CA GLY A 31 -34.96 17.71 -24.56
C GLY A 31 -36.07 18.67 -24.16
N LEU A 32 -35.79 19.97 -24.29
CA LEU A 32 -36.76 21.05 -24.15
C LEU A 32 -38.05 20.68 -24.90
N ALA A 33 -39.13 20.47 -24.13
CA ALA A 33 -40.43 20.10 -24.64
C ALA A 33 -41.02 21.27 -25.43
N THR A 34 -41.11 21.14 -26.75
CA THR A 34 -41.98 21.99 -27.58
C THR A 34 -43.01 21.09 -28.26
N ALA A 35 -44.28 21.41 -28.03
CA ALA A 35 -45.44 20.60 -28.32
C ALA A 35 -45.60 20.22 -29.80
N GLY A 36 -45.80 18.92 -30.05
CA GLY A 36 -46.18 18.37 -31.35
C GLY A 36 -45.69 16.93 -31.48
N TYR A 37 -46.63 15.98 -31.54
CA TYR A 37 -46.43 14.54 -31.71
C TYR A 37 -45.09 14.15 -32.39
N ARG A 38 -44.11 13.75 -31.57
CA ARG A 38 -42.99 12.91 -32.02
C ARG A 38 -42.81 11.78 -31.02
N SER A 39 -42.55 10.59 -31.57
CA SER A 39 -42.25 9.39 -30.80
C SER A 39 -41.19 9.71 -29.74
N ALA A 40 -41.35 9.19 -28.52
CA ALA A 40 -40.36 9.28 -27.44
C ALA A 40 -39.09 8.43 -27.76
N LYS A 41 -38.59 8.55 -28.99
CA LYS A 41 -37.54 7.75 -29.59
C LYS A 41 -36.57 8.72 -30.26
N TYR A 42 -35.30 8.62 -29.88
CA TYR A 42 -34.20 9.36 -30.49
C TYR A 42 -34.14 9.10 -32.00
N SER A 43 -33.83 10.15 -32.77
CA SER A 43 -33.41 9.94 -34.16
C SER A 43 -32.05 9.23 -34.20
N LEU A 44 -31.76 8.54 -35.31
CA LEU A 44 -30.48 7.86 -35.51
C LEU A 44 -29.30 8.84 -35.35
N ASP A 45 -29.43 10.07 -35.87
CA ASP A 45 -28.38 11.10 -35.77
C ASP A 45 -28.17 11.59 -34.32
N GLU A 46 -29.24 11.79 -33.55
CA GLU A 46 -29.16 12.13 -32.13
C GLU A 46 -28.54 10.99 -31.32
N TRP A 47 -28.87 9.72 -31.65
CA TRP A 47 -28.26 8.56 -31.03
C TRP A 47 -26.77 8.44 -31.35
N PHE A 48 -26.35 8.64 -32.61
CA PHE A 48 -24.94 8.66 -33.00
C PHE A 48 -24.18 9.83 -32.37
N ALA A 49 -24.79 11.01 -32.27
CA ALA A 49 -24.19 12.17 -31.60
C ALA A 49 -23.98 11.93 -30.11
N ASN A 50 -24.99 11.41 -29.40
CA ASN A 50 -24.90 11.07 -27.99
C ASN A 50 -23.89 9.94 -27.74
N SER A 51 -23.92 8.87 -28.54
CA SER A 51 -22.98 7.75 -28.41
C SER A 51 -21.54 8.19 -28.62
N ARG A 52 -21.29 9.06 -29.60
CA ARG A 52 -19.97 9.66 -29.83
C ARG A 52 -19.55 10.62 -28.71
N ALA A 53 -20.46 11.39 -28.15
CA ALA A 53 -20.19 12.24 -27.00
C ALA A 53 -19.82 11.42 -25.75
N VAL A 54 -20.51 10.31 -25.50
CA VAL A 54 -20.21 9.36 -24.42
C VAL A 54 -18.86 8.69 -24.64
N LEU A 55 -18.55 8.23 -25.86
CA LEU A 55 -17.24 7.67 -26.19
C LEU A 55 -16.10 8.68 -26.01
N ASN A 56 -16.28 9.92 -26.47
CA ASN A 56 -15.30 10.97 -26.28
C ASN A 56 -15.09 11.32 -24.80
N ARG A 57 -16.18 11.32 -23.99
CA ARG A 57 -16.11 11.52 -22.55
C ARG A 57 -15.35 10.38 -21.85
N ALA A 58 -15.69 9.13 -22.17
CA ALA A 58 -15.00 7.95 -21.64
C ALA A 58 -13.51 7.96 -22.02
N ALA A 59 -13.16 8.37 -23.25
CA ALA A 59 -11.78 8.51 -23.68
C ALA A 59 -11.03 9.62 -22.91
N ALA A 60 -11.67 10.76 -22.65
CA ALA A 60 -11.10 11.84 -21.85
C ALA A 60 -10.92 11.45 -20.38
N GLU A 61 -11.89 10.74 -19.80
CA GLU A 61 -11.83 10.20 -18.43
C GLU A 61 -10.72 9.15 -18.31
N ASN A 62 -10.58 8.24 -19.28
CA ASN A 62 -9.50 7.26 -19.31
C ASN A 62 -8.12 7.94 -19.44
N ALA A 63 -7.98 8.94 -20.31
CA ALA A 63 -6.73 9.71 -20.43
C ALA A 63 -6.37 10.45 -19.13
N SER A 64 -7.37 10.99 -18.43
CA SER A 64 -7.19 11.60 -17.11
C SER A 64 -6.76 10.57 -16.06
N ALA A 65 -7.41 9.41 -16.02
CA ALA A 65 -7.06 8.32 -15.11
C ALA A 65 -5.63 7.80 -15.33
N GLU A 66 -5.23 7.60 -16.59
CA GLU A 66 -3.86 7.23 -16.94
C GLU A 66 -2.85 8.31 -16.51
N GLN A 67 -3.19 9.59 -16.69
CA GLN A 67 -2.33 10.68 -16.25
C GLN A 67 -2.18 10.71 -14.73
N ILE A 68 -3.27 10.51 -13.98
CA ILE A 68 -3.23 10.39 -12.52
C ILE A 68 -2.34 9.21 -12.12
N GLN A 69 -2.52 8.03 -12.72
CA GLN A 69 -1.71 6.86 -12.42
C GLN A 69 -0.22 7.10 -12.69
N ARG A 70 0.12 7.76 -13.80
CA ARG A 70 1.51 8.14 -14.13
C ARG A 70 2.09 9.10 -13.09
N VAL A 71 1.37 10.16 -12.73
CA VAL A 71 1.81 11.15 -11.73
C VAL A 71 1.95 10.50 -10.36
N SER A 72 1.00 9.65 -9.94
CA SER A 72 1.07 8.93 -8.67
C SER A 72 2.26 7.97 -8.61
N LYS A 73 2.55 7.24 -9.69
CA LYS A 73 3.73 6.37 -9.78
C LYS A 73 5.03 7.18 -9.68
N ALA A 74 5.13 8.29 -10.41
CA ALA A 74 6.30 9.17 -10.36
C ALA A 74 6.49 9.75 -8.94
N LEU A 75 5.42 10.26 -8.33
CA LEU A 75 5.46 10.79 -6.97
C LEU A 75 5.86 9.72 -5.96
N ARG A 76 5.32 8.50 -6.06
CA ARG A 76 5.72 7.36 -5.21
C ARG A 76 7.22 7.12 -5.31
N THR A 77 7.76 6.97 -6.52
CA THR A 77 9.19 6.73 -6.72
C THR A 77 10.07 7.86 -6.19
N GLU A 78 9.66 9.11 -6.36
CA GLU A 78 10.38 10.27 -5.82
C GLU A 78 10.35 10.28 -4.29
N THR A 79 9.18 10.01 -3.69
CA THR A 79 9.04 9.96 -2.23
C THR A 79 9.82 8.79 -1.62
N GLU A 80 9.82 7.61 -2.26
CA GLU A 80 10.62 6.46 -1.84
C GLU A 80 12.11 6.77 -1.90
N ALA A 81 12.59 7.36 -3.00
CA ALA A 81 13.98 7.77 -3.14
C ALA A 81 14.38 8.80 -2.07
N ARG A 82 13.54 9.80 -1.81
CA ARG A 82 13.79 10.80 -0.76
C ARG A 82 13.78 10.17 0.64
N CYS A 83 12.85 9.28 0.93
CA CYS A 83 12.79 8.55 2.19
C CYS A 83 14.02 7.66 2.38
N ALA A 84 14.47 6.96 1.34
CA ALA A 84 15.68 6.15 1.37
C ALA A 84 16.91 7.01 1.69
N LEU A 85 17.09 8.16 1.02
CA LEU A 85 18.19 9.08 1.29
C LEU A 85 18.17 9.58 2.75
N VAL A 86 17.03 10.09 3.22
CA VAL A 86 16.87 10.56 4.60
C VAL A 86 17.14 9.44 5.61
N GLN A 87 16.69 8.22 5.33
CA GLN A 87 16.95 7.04 6.17
C GLN A 87 18.44 6.69 6.19
N THR A 88 19.13 6.72 5.04
CA THR A 88 20.58 6.45 4.98
C THR A 88 21.38 7.49 5.74
N ASP A 89 21.06 8.78 5.58
CA ASP A 89 21.70 9.85 6.34
C ASP A 89 21.42 9.72 7.84
N GLY A 90 20.16 9.45 8.22
CA GLY A 90 19.78 9.21 9.60
C GLY A 90 20.56 8.05 10.24
N THR A 91 20.67 6.92 9.53
CA THR A 91 21.45 5.76 9.98
C THR A 91 22.95 6.11 10.11
N ARG A 92 23.51 6.89 9.17
CA ARG A 92 24.90 7.34 9.24
C ARG A 92 25.15 8.23 10.46
N TYR A 93 24.31 9.26 10.68
CA TYR A 93 24.45 10.16 11.82
C TYR A 93 24.29 9.46 13.17
N LEU A 94 23.40 8.46 13.26
CA LEU A 94 23.27 7.62 14.45
C LEU A 94 24.55 6.81 14.69
N GLY A 95 25.15 6.25 13.64
CA GLY A 95 26.43 5.54 13.71
C GLY A 95 27.58 6.45 14.17
N GLU A 96 27.70 7.65 13.61
CA GLU A 96 28.69 8.66 14.02
C GLU A 96 28.51 9.03 15.49
N ARG A 97 27.27 9.33 15.91
CA ARG A 97 26.96 9.65 17.31
C ARG A 97 27.28 8.50 18.27
N LEU A 98 27.00 7.26 17.89
CA LEU A 98 27.36 6.06 18.67
C LEU A 98 28.88 5.96 18.86
N GLN A 99 29.64 6.22 17.80
CA GLN A 99 31.11 6.22 17.85
C GLN A 99 31.64 7.33 18.77
N ASP A 100 31.08 8.53 18.69
CA ASP A 100 31.45 9.66 19.55
C ASP A 100 31.16 9.39 21.03
N ILE A 101 29.97 8.85 21.33
CA ILE A 101 29.61 8.47 22.71
C ILE A 101 30.55 7.38 23.24
N HIS A 102 30.86 6.38 22.41
CA HIS A 102 31.79 5.33 22.78
C HIS A 102 33.18 5.89 23.10
N LEU A 103 33.70 6.78 22.25
CA LEU A 103 35.01 7.40 22.45
C LEU A 103 35.06 8.16 23.78
N HIS A 104 34.09 9.04 24.04
CA HIS A 104 34.04 9.78 25.30
C HIS A 104 33.90 8.85 26.51
N LYS A 105 33.05 7.82 26.41
CA LYS A 105 32.89 6.81 27.47
C LYS A 105 34.24 6.14 27.78
N SER A 106 34.97 5.65 26.78
CA SER A 106 36.26 5.01 26.98
C SER A 106 37.34 5.95 27.51
N GLU A 107 37.33 7.22 27.11
CA GLU A 107 38.24 8.23 27.66
C GLU A 107 37.96 8.50 29.14
N LEU A 108 36.69 8.59 29.53
CA LEU A 108 36.27 8.73 30.94
C LEU A 108 36.73 7.53 31.77
N GLU A 109 36.53 6.29 31.30
CA GLU A 109 37.02 5.06 31.96
C GLU A 109 38.53 5.14 32.20
N ARG A 110 39.29 5.56 31.18
CA ARG A 110 40.73 5.70 31.28
C ARG A 110 41.14 6.76 32.31
N HIS A 111 40.43 7.88 32.38
CA HIS A 111 40.74 8.93 33.35
C HIS A 111 40.38 8.53 34.78
N ILE A 112 39.25 7.86 34.99
CA ILE A 112 38.86 7.29 36.28
C ILE A 112 39.92 6.30 36.78
N ALA A 113 40.38 5.39 35.91
CA ALA A 113 41.42 4.42 36.24
C ALA A 113 42.74 5.09 36.66
N ARG A 114 43.17 6.13 35.96
CA ARG A 114 44.38 6.91 36.32
C ARG A 114 44.22 7.62 37.67
N LEU A 115 43.07 8.23 37.93
CA LEU A 115 42.81 8.90 39.21
C LEU A 115 42.79 7.93 40.38
N LEU A 116 42.28 6.71 40.18
CA LEU A 116 42.34 5.63 41.16
C LEU A 116 43.80 5.26 41.49
N GLU A 117 44.62 4.99 40.47
CA GLU A 117 46.03 4.65 40.65
C GLU A 117 46.81 5.77 41.36
N ASP A 118 46.61 7.03 40.95
CA ASP A 118 47.23 8.18 41.60
C ASP A 118 46.78 8.34 43.06
N THR A 119 45.50 8.07 43.35
CA THR A 119 44.96 8.12 44.72
C THR A 119 45.60 7.06 45.60
N GLU A 120 45.75 5.82 45.11
CA GLU A 120 46.42 4.74 45.82
C GLU A 120 47.91 5.04 46.09
N ARG A 121 48.58 5.61 45.09
CA ARG A 121 49.97 6.08 45.21
C ARG A 121 50.11 7.16 46.29
N LEU A 122 49.22 8.16 46.29
CA LEU A 122 49.21 9.23 47.29
C LEU A 122 48.88 8.71 48.69
N VAL A 123 47.95 7.76 48.83
CA VAL A 123 47.66 7.12 50.13
C VAL A 123 48.89 6.38 50.67
N THR A 124 49.64 5.72 49.81
CA THR A 124 50.90 5.04 50.18
C THR A 124 51.96 6.04 50.62
N LEU A 125 52.12 7.15 49.89
CA LEU A 125 53.04 8.22 50.26
C LEU A 125 52.64 8.93 51.56
N LYS A 126 51.34 9.18 51.79
CA LYS A 126 50.81 9.71 53.06
C LYS A 126 51.27 8.87 54.24
N ARG A 127 51.09 7.54 54.17
CA ARG A 127 51.54 6.61 55.23
C ARG A 127 53.04 6.67 55.46
N ARG A 128 53.85 6.83 54.41
CA ARG A 128 55.30 6.98 54.52
C ARG A 128 55.70 8.29 55.19
N LEU A 129 55.03 9.39 54.85
CA LEU A 129 55.23 10.70 55.49
C LEU A 129 54.86 10.67 56.97
N GLU A 130 53.74 10.05 57.34
CA GLU A 130 53.32 9.87 58.73
C GLU A 130 54.36 9.08 59.54
N LYS A 131 54.85 7.97 58.97
CA LYS A 131 55.91 7.17 59.60
C LYS A 131 57.21 7.95 59.74
N ALA A 132 57.62 8.70 58.72
CA ALA A 132 58.81 9.53 58.76
C ALA A 132 58.69 10.62 59.83
N LEU A 133 57.53 11.27 59.94
CA LEU A 133 57.27 12.28 60.96
C LEU A 133 57.36 11.68 62.37
N HIS A 134 56.72 10.55 62.63
CA HIS A 134 56.80 9.87 63.92
C HIS A 134 58.24 9.45 64.27
N ALA A 135 59.02 8.97 63.29
CA ALA A 135 60.42 8.61 63.51
C ALA A 135 61.30 9.78 63.95
N THR A 136 60.92 11.04 63.66
CA THR A 136 61.66 12.22 64.15
C THR A 136 61.37 12.58 65.61
N GLU A 137 60.32 12.04 66.23
CA GLU A 137 59.94 12.38 67.61
C GLU A 137 61.00 11.92 68.62
N ILE A 138 61.59 10.73 68.40
CA ILE A 138 62.61 10.18 69.30
C ILE A 138 63.90 11.01 69.28
N PRO A 139 64.54 11.28 68.11
CA PRO A 139 65.71 12.16 68.06
C PRO A 139 65.45 13.56 68.62
N PHE A 140 64.25 14.11 68.37
CA PHE A 140 63.86 15.42 68.93
C PHE A 140 63.83 15.41 70.46
N ALA A 141 63.20 14.39 71.05
CA ALA A 141 63.13 14.24 72.50
C ALA A 141 64.53 14.07 73.11
N ILE A 142 65.37 13.21 72.52
CA ILE A 142 66.75 12.99 72.98
C ILE A 142 67.56 14.30 72.97
N ALA A 143 67.53 15.04 71.86
CA ALA A 143 68.27 16.31 71.75
C ALA A 143 67.78 17.36 72.75
N THR A 144 66.46 17.43 72.98
CA THR A 144 65.84 18.35 73.95
C THR A 144 66.16 17.97 75.39
N ASP A 145 66.10 16.68 75.73
CA ASP A 145 66.44 16.17 77.06
C ASP A 145 67.93 16.39 77.37
N ASN A 146 68.82 16.19 76.38
CA ASN A 146 70.25 16.48 76.50
C ASN A 146 70.50 17.95 76.85
N LEU A 147 69.84 18.89 76.16
CA LEU A 147 69.91 20.32 76.50
C LEU A 147 69.40 20.58 77.92
N THR A 148 68.24 20.04 78.27
CA THR A 148 67.62 20.19 79.60
C THR A 148 68.52 19.65 80.72
N CYS A 149 69.23 18.54 80.49
CA CYS A 149 70.19 18.00 81.43
C CYS A 149 71.41 18.93 81.61
N ARG A 150 71.87 19.58 80.53
CA ARG A 150 73.01 20.51 80.57
C ARG A 150 72.68 21.82 81.29
N GLU A 151 71.45 22.31 81.17
CA GLU A 151 70.95 23.50 81.89
C GLU A 151 70.96 23.34 83.42
N ARG A 152 71.03 22.10 83.93
CA ARG A 152 71.07 21.81 85.38
C ARG A 152 72.47 21.96 85.99
N ARG A 153 73.51 22.23 85.21
CA ARG A 153 74.86 22.49 85.73
C ARG A 153 74.88 23.79 86.53
N SER A 154 75.82 23.93 87.47
CA SER A 154 75.86 25.05 88.40
C SER A 154 77.22 25.72 88.46
N GLY A 155 77.22 27.02 88.79
CA GLY A 155 78.44 27.80 88.94
C GLY A 155 79.26 27.87 87.64
N PRO A 156 80.60 27.83 87.71
CA PRO A 156 81.49 27.93 86.55
C PRO A 156 81.33 26.82 85.50
N ASP A 157 80.69 25.69 85.84
CA ASP A 157 80.48 24.56 84.92
C ASP A 157 79.24 24.73 84.02
N LEU A 158 78.39 25.73 84.30
CA LEU A 158 77.29 26.14 83.42
C LEU A 158 77.84 26.98 82.26
N VAL A 159 78.45 26.29 81.30
CA VAL A 159 79.09 26.89 80.12
C VAL A 159 78.36 26.48 78.86
N GLN A 160 78.02 27.46 78.04
CA GLN A 160 77.61 27.25 76.66
C GLN A 160 78.85 26.86 75.84
N ASP A 161 79.02 25.57 75.63
CA ASP A 161 80.11 25.01 74.84
C ASP A 161 79.67 24.63 73.42
N ARG A 162 80.61 24.16 72.62
CA ARG A 162 80.35 23.69 71.26
C ARG A 162 79.29 22.59 71.19
N VAL A 163 79.19 21.72 72.19
CA VAL A 163 78.19 20.63 72.20
C VAL A 163 76.78 21.22 72.36
N GLU A 164 76.62 22.21 73.23
CA GLU A 164 75.35 22.92 73.40
C GLU A 164 74.93 23.65 72.12
N GLU A 165 75.86 24.32 71.44
CA GLU A 165 75.58 24.96 70.15
C GLU A 165 75.13 23.96 69.07
N GLU A 166 75.79 22.80 68.96
CA GLU A 166 75.40 21.77 67.99
C GLU A 166 74.07 21.11 68.34
N LEU A 167 73.77 20.88 69.63
CA LEU A 167 72.46 20.37 70.07
C LEU A 167 71.32 21.35 69.76
N LEU A 168 71.54 22.66 69.95
CA LEU A 168 70.57 23.69 69.56
C LEU A 168 70.32 23.68 68.04
N LYS A 169 71.37 23.56 67.22
CA LYS A 169 71.25 23.42 65.76
C LYS A 169 70.50 22.14 65.38
N GLU A 170 70.76 21.02 66.03
CA GLU A 170 70.07 19.74 65.81
C GLU A 170 68.56 19.86 66.10
N VAL A 171 68.19 20.46 67.24
CA VAL A 171 66.79 20.71 67.60
C VAL A 171 66.07 21.56 66.56
N GLU A 172 66.69 22.67 66.12
CA GLU A 172 66.09 23.54 65.09
C GLU A 172 66.00 22.87 63.72
N LEU A 173 66.99 22.06 63.34
CA LEU A 173 66.94 21.25 62.13
C LEU A 173 65.78 20.24 62.17
N ILE A 174 65.63 19.50 63.28
CA ILE A 174 64.55 18.51 63.43
C ILE A 174 63.18 19.20 63.39
N LYS A 175 63.00 20.35 64.05
CA LYS A 175 61.76 21.15 63.95
C LYS A 175 61.46 21.57 62.51
N SER A 176 62.47 22.03 61.78
CA SER A 176 62.33 22.42 60.37
C SER A 176 61.91 21.24 59.49
N ILE A 177 62.53 20.07 59.68
CA ILE A 177 62.15 18.82 59.00
C ILE A 177 60.71 18.42 59.34
N GLN A 178 60.32 18.44 60.62
CA GLN A 178 58.96 18.14 61.05
C GLN A 178 57.93 19.09 60.42
N ALA A 179 58.24 20.39 60.36
CA ALA A 179 57.37 21.38 59.72
C ALA A 179 57.23 21.15 58.21
N LEU A 180 58.31 20.74 57.52
CA LEU A 180 58.26 20.37 56.10
C LEU A 180 57.41 19.11 55.87
N LEU A 181 57.62 18.07 56.69
CA LEU A 181 56.85 16.83 56.61
C LEU A 181 55.36 17.06 56.85
N LYS A 182 55.00 17.86 57.86
CA LYS A 182 53.60 18.24 58.15
C LYS A 182 52.96 18.97 56.97
N ARG A 183 53.62 20.01 56.43
CA ARG A 183 53.12 20.74 55.25
C ARG A 183 52.93 19.83 54.02
N THR A 184 53.88 18.94 53.77
CA THR A 184 53.82 17.98 52.65
C THR A 184 52.70 16.97 52.85
N LEU A 185 52.47 16.53 54.09
CA LEU A 185 51.37 15.64 54.47
C LEU A 185 50.02 16.33 54.21
N ASP A 186 49.85 17.58 54.62
CA ASP A 186 48.62 18.35 54.40
C ASP A 186 48.33 18.53 52.90
N GLN A 187 49.36 18.84 52.10
CA GLN A 187 49.25 18.91 50.64
C GLN A 187 48.82 17.57 50.03
N THR A 188 49.43 16.47 50.48
CA THR A 188 49.10 15.11 50.03
C THR A 188 47.66 14.74 50.36
N VAL A 189 47.19 15.04 51.58
CA VAL A 189 45.81 14.79 52.02
C VAL A 189 44.83 15.62 51.20
N SER A 190 45.13 16.89 50.96
CA SER A 190 44.30 17.76 50.12
C SER A 190 44.20 17.20 48.69
N GLN A 191 45.31 16.75 48.11
CA GLN A 191 45.32 16.18 46.76
C GLN A 191 44.52 14.88 46.67
N ILE A 192 44.60 14.00 47.67
CA ILE A 192 43.76 12.78 47.75
C ILE A 192 42.28 13.14 47.71
N ARG A 193 41.87 14.18 48.45
CA ARG A 193 40.47 14.65 48.44
C ARG A 193 40.07 15.18 47.07
N LEU A 194 40.92 15.98 46.43
CA LEU A 194 40.66 16.52 45.09
C LEU A 194 40.53 15.42 44.03
N ASN A 195 41.42 14.41 44.06
CA ASN A 195 41.35 13.28 43.13
C ASN A 195 40.05 12.49 43.29
N ARG A 196 39.62 12.23 44.54
CA ARG A 196 38.35 11.54 44.81
C ARG A 196 37.13 12.32 44.32
N ASN A 197 37.11 13.63 44.51
CA ASN A 197 36.03 14.47 44.01
C ASN A 197 36.00 14.46 42.47
N ALA A 198 37.17 14.57 41.82
CA ALA A 198 37.26 14.48 40.37
C ALA A 198 36.79 13.11 39.85
N GLN A 199 37.18 12.03 40.52
CA GLN A 199 36.73 10.68 40.20
C GLN A 199 35.21 10.56 40.23
N GLN A 200 34.56 11.02 41.32
CA GLN A 200 33.09 10.98 41.43
C GLN A 200 32.39 11.73 40.30
N VAL A 201 32.89 12.90 39.91
CA VAL A 201 32.33 13.67 38.80
C VAL A 201 32.46 12.91 37.48
N LEU A 202 33.62 12.30 37.22
CA LEU A 202 33.84 11.52 36.00
C LEU A 202 33.00 10.22 35.98
N GLU A 203 32.81 9.57 37.13
CA GLU A 203 31.96 8.37 37.24
C GLU A 203 30.50 8.67 36.92
N LEU A 204 29.99 9.83 37.33
CA LEU A 204 28.64 10.28 36.97
C LEU A 204 28.51 10.53 35.47
N ASP A 205 29.42 11.31 34.87
CA ASP A 205 29.38 11.55 33.41
C ASP A 205 29.58 10.24 32.63
N TRP A 206 30.43 9.34 33.12
CA TRP A 206 30.61 8.03 32.53
C TRP A 206 29.32 7.21 32.56
N SER A 207 28.59 7.22 33.68
CA SER A 207 27.30 6.54 33.81
C SER A 207 26.29 7.08 32.79
N ASP A 208 26.19 8.41 32.65
CA ASP A 208 25.31 9.05 31.68
C ASP A 208 25.68 8.66 30.24
N LYS A 209 26.98 8.67 29.90
CA LYS A 209 27.46 8.24 28.58
C LYS A 209 27.24 6.75 28.34
N HIS A 210 27.38 5.93 29.37
CA HIS A 210 27.14 4.50 29.28
C HIS A 210 25.67 4.20 29.01
N GLU A 211 24.76 4.87 29.71
CA GLU A 211 23.31 4.74 29.50
C GLU A 211 22.91 5.24 28.11
N ALA A 212 23.39 6.42 27.69
CA ALA A 212 23.14 6.95 26.35
C ALA A 212 23.61 5.99 25.24
N TYR A 213 24.82 5.42 25.40
CA TYR A 213 25.33 4.41 24.47
C TYR A 213 24.45 3.16 24.43
N SER A 214 24.05 2.64 25.60
CA SER A 214 23.20 1.45 25.69
C SER A 214 21.83 1.68 25.06
N LEU A 215 21.21 2.84 25.27
CA LEU A 215 19.95 3.20 24.62
C LEU A 215 20.11 3.28 23.10
N ASP A 216 21.12 4.01 22.61
CA ASP A 216 21.34 4.18 21.18
C ASP A 216 21.76 2.86 20.48
N ASN A 217 22.41 1.94 21.20
CA ASN A 217 22.90 0.66 20.68
C ASN A 217 21.86 -0.48 20.79
N GLU A 218 21.15 -0.58 21.90
CA GLU A 218 20.31 -1.75 22.26
C GLU A 218 18.81 -1.51 21.96
N TYR A 219 18.32 -0.27 21.96
CA TYR A 219 16.88 0.02 21.87
C TYR A 219 16.53 1.13 20.88
N GLY A 220 15.89 0.75 19.78
CA GLY A 220 14.93 1.63 19.12
C GLY A 220 14.98 1.54 17.61
N TRP A 221 15.90 2.26 17.00
CA TRP A 221 15.73 2.61 15.59
C TRP A 221 15.99 1.47 14.62
N MET A 222 17.11 0.74 14.74
CA MET A 222 17.39 -0.33 13.78
C MET A 222 16.32 -1.43 13.80
N ARG A 223 15.87 -1.84 14.98
CA ARG A 223 14.88 -2.91 15.11
C ARG A 223 13.46 -2.45 14.76
N PHE A 224 13.11 -1.21 15.07
CA PHE A 224 11.83 -0.62 14.69
C PHE A 224 11.76 -0.35 13.18
N THR A 225 12.79 0.24 12.59
CA THR A 225 12.89 0.46 11.14
C THR A 225 12.93 -0.86 10.38
N GLN A 226 13.71 -1.85 10.85
CA GLN A 226 13.71 -3.19 10.25
C GLN A 226 12.32 -3.85 10.34
N GLY A 227 11.63 -3.72 11.48
CA GLY A 227 10.26 -4.20 11.65
C GLY A 227 9.29 -3.55 10.66
N ASN A 228 9.34 -2.23 10.52
CA ASN A 228 8.48 -1.49 9.58
C ASN A 228 8.76 -1.84 8.12
N ILE A 229 10.02 -2.02 7.72
CA ILE A 229 10.41 -2.47 6.37
C ILE A 229 9.82 -3.86 6.11
N THR A 230 10.02 -4.82 7.03
CA THR A 230 9.49 -6.18 6.84
C THR A 230 7.96 -6.23 6.80
N LEU A 231 7.28 -5.31 7.51
CA LEU A 231 5.83 -5.19 7.43
C LEU A 231 5.41 -4.60 6.08
N ALA A 232 6.07 -3.54 5.60
CA ALA A 232 5.77 -2.94 4.31
C ALA A 232 5.99 -3.92 3.15
N GLU A 233 7.09 -4.69 3.16
CA GLU A 233 7.36 -5.73 2.16
C GLU A 233 6.25 -6.79 2.13
N ARG A 234 5.76 -7.23 3.30
CA ARG A 234 4.65 -8.19 3.40
C ARG A 234 3.34 -7.64 2.84
N GLU A 235 3.02 -6.39 3.15
CA GLU A 235 1.79 -5.76 2.64
C GLU A 235 1.86 -5.53 1.11
N GLU A 236 3.05 -5.19 0.57
CA GLU A 236 3.25 -5.07 -0.88
C GLU A 236 3.09 -6.42 -1.58
N GLU A 237 3.66 -7.50 -1.02
CA GLU A 237 3.52 -8.86 -1.56
C GLU A 237 2.07 -9.37 -1.48
N ALA A 238 1.35 -9.07 -0.40
CA ALA A 238 -0.08 -9.36 -0.27
C ALA A 238 -0.91 -8.60 -1.31
N SER A 239 -0.59 -7.32 -1.54
CA SER A 239 -1.27 -6.50 -2.56
C SER A 239 -1.02 -7.03 -3.97
N ALA A 240 0.23 -7.39 -4.31
CA ALA A 240 0.58 -7.99 -5.59
C ALA A 240 -0.16 -9.32 -5.82
N THR A 241 -0.26 -10.15 -4.79
CA THR A 241 -1.01 -11.41 -4.83
C THR A 241 -2.50 -11.17 -5.10
N LEU A 242 -3.09 -10.15 -4.46
CA LEU A 242 -4.49 -9.79 -4.67
C LEU A 242 -4.75 -9.27 -6.08
N CYS A 243 -3.87 -8.43 -6.63
CA CYS A 243 -3.98 -7.96 -8.02
C CYS A 243 -3.96 -9.12 -9.01
N MET A 244 -3.01 -10.05 -8.86
CA MET A 244 -2.93 -11.25 -9.70
C MET A 244 -4.22 -12.10 -9.62
N LEU A 245 -4.81 -12.23 -8.43
CA LEU A 245 -6.08 -12.94 -8.25
C LEU A 245 -7.23 -12.21 -8.96
N CYS A 246 -7.33 -10.89 -8.81
CA CYS A 246 -8.36 -10.09 -9.48
C CYS A 246 -8.25 -10.19 -11.00
N GLU A 247 -7.05 -10.09 -11.56
CA GLU A 247 -6.82 -10.25 -13.00
C GLU A 247 -7.24 -11.63 -13.48
N ARG A 248 -6.89 -12.69 -12.74
CA ARG A 248 -7.31 -14.05 -13.08
C ARG A 248 -8.83 -14.22 -13.06
N VAL A 249 -9.51 -13.73 -12.02
CA VAL A 249 -10.97 -13.83 -11.92
C VAL A 249 -11.66 -13.05 -13.04
N LEU A 250 -11.17 -11.85 -13.38
CA LEU A 250 -11.70 -11.08 -14.49
C LEU A 250 -11.52 -11.80 -15.83
N GLN A 251 -10.38 -12.45 -16.04
CA GLN A 251 -10.12 -13.22 -17.24
C GLN A 251 -11.03 -14.46 -17.34
N GLU A 252 -11.10 -15.27 -16.28
CA GLU A 252 -11.93 -16.48 -16.22
C GLU A 252 -13.42 -16.13 -16.42
N THR A 253 -13.90 -15.08 -15.76
CA THR A 253 -15.31 -14.65 -15.93
C THR A 253 -15.61 -14.12 -17.33
N ALA A 254 -14.65 -13.44 -17.97
CA ALA A 254 -14.80 -13.01 -19.36
C ALA A 254 -14.83 -14.20 -20.32
N GLU A 255 -13.96 -15.19 -20.12
CA GLU A 255 -13.92 -16.42 -20.91
C GLU A 255 -15.22 -17.23 -20.76
N ASP A 256 -15.73 -17.39 -19.54
CA ASP A 256 -17.00 -18.07 -19.27
C ASP A 256 -18.18 -17.36 -19.95
N LEU A 257 -18.25 -16.02 -19.83
CA LEU A 257 -19.30 -15.22 -20.47
C LEU A 257 -19.23 -15.30 -21.99
N GLN A 258 -18.04 -15.31 -22.56
CA GLN A 258 -17.83 -15.46 -24.00
C GLN A 258 -18.27 -16.85 -24.47
N ALA A 259 -17.84 -17.92 -23.79
CA ALA A 259 -18.23 -19.29 -24.10
C ALA A 259 -19.75 -19.49 -24.01
N GLN A 260 -20.40 -18.89 -23.01
CA GLN A 260 -21.86 -18.92 -22.88
C GLN A 260 -22.54 -18.15 -24.01
N SER A 261 -22.00 -16.99 -24.42
CA SER A 261 -22.50 -16.24 -25.57
C SER A 261 -22.42 -17.04 -26.86
N ASP A 262 -21.29 -17.71 -27.10
CA ASP A 262 -21.07 -18.55 -28.29
C ASP A 262 -22.04 -19.73 -28.31
N THR A 263 -22.22 -20.41 -27.17
CA THR A 263 -23.20 -21.50 -27.01
C THR A 263 -24.62 -21.05 -27.32
N VAL A 264 -25.02 -19.87 -26.84
CA VAL A 264 -26.35 -19.29 -27.10
C VAL A 264 -26.51 -18.91 -28.58
N ASN A 265 -25.47 -18.34 -29.20
CA ASN A 265 -25.47 -17.99 -30.61
C ASN A 265 -25.58 -19.24 -31.51
N GLU A 266 -24.90 -20.33 -31.17
CA GLU A 266 -25.02 -21.62 -31.84
C GLU A 266 -26.44 -22.19 -31.72
N ALA A 267 -27.04 -22.13 -30.53
CA ALA A 267 -28.42 -22.59 -30.31
C ALA A 267 -29.43 -21.75 -31.12
N PHE A 268 -29.28 -20.42 -31.17
CA PHE A 268 -30.09 -19.56 -32.04
C PHE A 268 -29.91 -19.91 -33.51
N THR A 269 -28.67 -20.13 -33.94
CA THR A 269 -28.36 -20.52 -35.32
C THR A 269 -29.02 -21.84 -35.68
N HIS A 270 -28.92 -22.86 -34.84
CA HIS A 270 -29.61 -24.14 -35.01
C HIS A 270 -31.13 -23.95 -35.13
N ARG A 271 -31.72 -23.15 -34.22
CA ARG A 271 -33.17 -22.89 -34.22
C ARG A 271 -33.64 -22.19 -35.49
N CYS A 272 -32.86 -21.24 -36.01
CA CYS A 272 -33.14 -20.60 -37.29
C CYS A 272 -33.13 -21.60 -38.46
N HIS A 273 -32.19 -22.55 -38.47
CA HIS A 273 -32.15 -23.60 -39.49
C HIS A 273 -33.38 -24.52 -39.41
N GLU A 274 -33.76 -24.98 -38.21
CA GLU A 274 -34.96 -25.80 -38.02
C GLU A 274 -36.25 -25.09 -38.47
N LEU A 275 -36.42 -23.82 -38.10
CA LEU A 275 -37.57 -23.01 -38.52
C LEU A 275 -37.59 -22.79 -40.04
N THR A 276 -36.43 -22.60 -40.65
CA THR A 276 -36.32 -22.45 -42.11
C THR A 276 -36.66 -23.77 -42.82
N HIS A 277 -36.20 -24.90 -42.29
CA HIS A 277 -36.52 -26.22 -42.83
C HIS A 277 -38.02 -26.53 -42.74
N THR A 278 -38.60 -26.38 -41.55
CA THR A 278 -40.04 -26.61 -41.33
C THR A 278 -40.91 -25.67 -42.16
N LYS A 279 -40.56 -24.38 -42.26
CA LYS A 279 -41.22 -23.43 -43.15
C LYS A 279 -41.19 -23.90 -44.61
N SER A 280 -40.01 -24.28 -45.10
CA SER A 280 -39.84 -24.75 -46.48
C SER A 280 -40.67 -26.01 -46.77
N GLN A 281 -40.76 -26.92 -45.79
CA GLN A 281 -41.57 -28.13 -45.88
C GLN A 281 -43.07 -27.82 -45.93
N LEU A 282 -43.56 -26.89 -45.09
CA LEU A 282 -44.96 -26.45 -45.10
C LEU A 282 -45.32 -25.71 -46.39
N GLU A 283 -44.44 -24.85 -46.89
CA GLU A 283 -44.63 -24.18 -48.19
C GLU A 283 -44.71 -25.19 -49.34
N LEU A 284 -43.90 -26.25 -49.30
CA LEU A 284 -43.97 -27.34 -50.28
C LEU A 284 -45.29 -28.10 -50.19
N GLN A 285 -45.74 -28.45 -48.99
CA GLN A 285 -47.04 -29.11 -48.77
C GLN A 285 -48.20 -28.25 -49.27
N LEU A 286 -48.18 -26.95 -48.99
CA LEU A 286 -49.20 -26.02 -49.48
C LEU A 286 -49.23 -25.98 -51.01
N LYS A 287 -48.05 -25.88 -51.65
CA LYS A 287 -47.95 -25.91 -53.12
C LYS A 287 -48.45 -27.23 -53.70
N GLN A 288 -48.12 -28.35 -53.08
CA GLN A 288 -48.61 -29.68 -53.49
C GLN A 288 -50.13 -29.79 -53.35
N GLN A 289 -50.72 -29.30 -52.26
CA GLN A 289 -52.16 -29.27 -52.05
C GLN A 289 -52.85 -28.43 -53.11
N GLN A 290 -52.36 -27.22 -53.37
CA GLN A 290 -52.89 -26.34 -54.42
C GLN A 290 -52.82 -26.97 -55.81
N LEU A 291 -51.73 -27.69 -56.13
CA LEU A 291 -51.61 -28.44 -57.39
C LEU A 291 -52.61 -29.61 -57.47
N CYS A 292 -52.87 -30.31 -56.36
CA CYS A 292 -53.87 -31.37 -56.31
C CYS A 292 -55.29 -30.80 -56.51
N ASP A 293 -55.65 -29.74 -55.78
CA ASP A 293 -56.96 -29.10 -55.86
C ASP A 293 -57.26 -28.53 -57.25
N THR A 294 -56.24 -27.94 -57.90
CA THR A 294 -56.35 -27.45 -59.29
C THR A 294 -56.46 -28.57 -60.30
N ARG A 295 -55.72 -29.68 -60.11
CA ARG A 295 -55.85 -30.89 -60.94
C ARG A 295 -57.24 -31.52 -60.84
N ASP A 296 -57.76 -31.67 -59.62
CA ASP A 296 -59.09 -32.24 -59.38
C ASP A 296 -60.21 -31.32 -59.88
N SER A 297 -59.99 -30.01 -59.85
CA SER A 297 -60.91 -29.03 -60.47
C SER A 297 -60.88 -29.11 -61.99
N LEU A 298 -59.70 -29.29 -62.61
CA LEU A 298 -59.56 -29.49 -64.05
C LEU A 298 -60.25 -30.78 -64.51
N ALA A 299 -60.03 -31.89 -63.81
CA ALA A 299 -60.68 -33.17 -64.11
C ALA A 299 -62.22 -33.07 -64.05
N ARG A 300 -62.77 -32.37 -63.06
CA ARG A 300 -64.22 -32.10 -62.95
C ARG A 300 -64.76 -31.25 -64.10
N LEU A 301 -63.98 -30.27 -64.57
CA LEU A 301 -64.36 -29.46 -65.73
C LEU A 301 -64.33 -30.27 -67.04
N GLU A 302 -63.36 -31.17 -67.20
CA GLU A 302 -63.29 -32.07 -68.35
C GLU A 302 -64.47 -33.05 -68.40
N GLU A 303 -64.88 -33.60 -67.25
CA GLU A 303 -66.05 -34.46 -67.13
C GLU A 303 -67.35 -33.72 -67.51
N ASN A 304 -67.53 -32.49 -67.02
CA ASN A 304 -68.66 -31.64 -67.39
C ASN A 304 -68.67 -31.29 -68.90
N ARG A 305 -67.50 -31.03 -69.49
CA ARG A 305 -67.38 -30.80 -70.94
C ARG A 305 -67.86 -32.02 -71.73
N LEU A 306 -67.41 -33.23 -71.36
CA LEU A 306 -67.81 -34.48 -72.01
C LEU A 306 -69.32 -34.74 -71.88
N LEU A 307 -69.91 -34.44 -70.73
CA LEU A 307 -71.37 -34.53 -70.51
C LEU A 307 -72.14 -33.57 -71.43
N LEU A 308 -71.69 -32.31 -71.52
CA LEU A 308 -72.31 -31.31 -72.42
C LEU A 308 -72.16 -31.69 -73.89
N GLU A 309 -71.01 -32.21 -74.32
CA GLU A 309 -70.80 -32.70 -75.69
C GLU A 309 -71.74 -33.87 -76.02
N LYS A 310 -71.93 -34.80 -75.08
CA LYS A 310 -72.89 -35.90 -75.22
C LYS A 310 -74.33 -35.39 -75.32
N GLU A 311 -74.70 -34.41 -74.50
CA GLU A 311 -76.05 -33.84 -74.47
C GLU A 311 -76.35 -33.03 -75.74
N ILE A 312 -75.37 -32.29 -76.26
CA ILE A 312 -75.42 -31.67 -77.58
C ILE A 312 -75.65 -32.76 -78.65
N GLY A 313 -74.89 -33.85 -78.63
CA GLY A 313 -75.07 -34.98 -79.55
C GLY A 313 -76.48 -35.59 -79.51
N CYS A 314 -77.05 -35.77 -78.32
CA CYS A 314 -78.43 -36.21 -78.16
C CYS A 314 -79.42 -35.23 -78.79
N LYS A 315 -79.26 -33.92 -78.54
CA LYS A 315 -80.15 -32.88 -79.12
C LYS A 315 -79.99 -32.76 -80.63
N THR A 316 -78.77 -32.87 -81.16
CA THR A 316 -78.51 -32.92 -82.61
C THR A 316 -79.19 -34.13 -83.25
N ASN A 317 -79.15 -35.30 -82.61
CA ASN A 317 -79.83 -36.51 -83.09
C ASN A 317 -81.37 -36.36 -83.03
N SER A 318 -81.92 -35.81 -81.94
CA SER A 318 -83.34 -35.49 -81.85
C SER A 318 -83.78 -34.49 -82.94
N LEU A 319 -83.00 -33.44 -83.17
CA LEU A 319 -83.25 -32.49 -84.27
C LEU A 319 -83.19 -33.14 -85.64
N PHE A 320 -82.24 -34.05 -85.88
CA PHE A 320 -82.17 -34.82 -87.11
C PHE A 320 -83.39 -35.72 -87.29
N ILE A 321 -83.84 -36.43 -86.24
CA ILE A 321 -85.07 -37.23 -86.30
C ILE A 321 -86.28 -36.34 -86.63
N ASP A 322 -86.41 -35.21 -85.95
CA ASP A 322 -87.54 -34.31 -86.13
C ASP A 322 -87.54 -33.65 -87.52
N GLN A 323 -86.40 -33.13 -88.01
CA GLN A 323 -86.30 -32.48 -89.32
C GLN A 323 -86.24 -33.46 -90.50
N GLU A 324 -85.46 -34.53 -90.41
CA GLU A 324 -85.16 -35.37 -91.57
C GLU A 324 -86.03 -36.64 -91.65
N LYS A 325 -86.61 -37.10 -90.54
CA LYS A 325 -87.53 -38.24 -90.53
C LYS A 325 -88.99 -37.82 -90.33
N CYS A 326 -89.31 -37.16 -89.22
CA CYS A 326 -90.68 -36.82 -88.85
C CYS A 326 -91.28 -35.74 -89.78
N MET A 327 -90.56 -34.66 -90.09
CA MET A 327 -91.04 -33.63 -91.00
C MET A 327 -91.19 -34.12 -92.45
N LYS A 328 -90.34 -35.06 -92.91
CA LYS A 328 -90.55 -35.73 -94.21
C LYS A 328 -91.80 -36.61 -94.24
N GLN A 329 -92.14 -37.29 -93.13
CA GLN A 329 -93.40 -38.05 -93.02
C GLN A 329 -94.64 -37.15 -92.96
N ARG A 330 -94.53 -35.93 -92.42
CA ARG A 330 -95.62 -34.94 -92.46
C ARG A 330 -95.91 -34.38 -93.85
N LEU A 331 -94.96 -34.44 -94.79
CA LEU A 331 -95.21 -34.06 -96.19
C LEU A 331 -96.09 -35.08 -96.95
N LEU A 332 -96.27 -36.29 -96.40
CA LEU A 332 -97.12 -37.36 -96.97
C LEU A 332 -98.53 -37.41 -96.35
N TYR A 333 -98.91 -36.38 -95.58
CA TYR A 333 -100.27 -36.29 -95.05
C TYR A 333 -101.26 -36.02 -96.20
N PRO A 334 -102.36 -36.79 -96.34
CA PRO A 334 -103.30 -36.62 -97.45
C PRO A 334 -103.91 -35.21 -97.43
N SER A 335 -103.95 -34.56 -98.60
CA SER A 335 -104.68 -33.29 -98.74
C SER A 335 -106.18 -33.51 -98.55
N MET A 336 -106.92 -32.48 -98.13
CA MET A 336 -108.36 -32.58 -97.84
C MET A 336 -109.20 -33.24 -98.96
N ILE A 337 -108.71 -33.24 -100.20
CA ILE A 337 -109.39 -33.81 -101.37
C ILE A 337 -109.33 -35.35 -101.37
N ALA A 338 -108.28 -35.97 -100.82
CA ALA A 338 -108.14 -37.44 -100.74
C ALA A 338 -108.90 -38.05 -99.55
N LEU A 339 -109.26 -37.25 -98.54
CA LEU A 339 -110.02 -37.68 -97.36
C LEU A 339 -111.56 -37.58 -97.55
N SER A 340 -112.04 -37.08 -98.69
CA SER A 340 -113.48 -36.92 -98.99
C SER A 340 -114.07 -37.93 -99.99
N GLY A 341 -113.27 -38.84 -100.55
CA GLY A 341 -113.76 -40.07 -101.21
C GLY A 341 -114.74 -39.91 -102.39
N HIS A 342 -114.43 -39.03 -103.35
CA HIS A 342 -114.83 -39.24 -104.75
C HIS A 342 -113.78 -40.09 -105.47
#